data_AF-A0A536UH67-F1
#
_entry.id   AF-A0A536UH67-F1
#
_cell.length_a   1.000
_cell.length_b   1.000
_cell.length_c   1.000
_cell.angle_alpha   90.00
_cell.angle_beta   90.00
_cell.angle_gamma   90.00
#
_symmetry.space_group_name_H-M   'P 1'
#
loop_
_entity.id
_entity.type
_entity.pdbx_description
1 polymer ?
#
loop_
_entity_poly.entity_id
_entity_poly.type
_entity_poly.pdbx_seq_one_letter_code
_entity_poly.pdbx_strand_id
1 'polypeptide(L)'
;YVVCLSSYTPKLLAPIGVSALVYPAKGYSVTLGIVDPAAAPTVSITDDAKKMVFTRLGDRLRVAGTAELSGYNLELNPVRCEALTRRANEWFGDAVDIKHPEYWTGL
;
A
#
# COMPACT_ATOMS: atom_id res chain seq x y z
N TYR A 1 9.22 -6.36 -30.40
CA TYR A 1 9.66 -6.45 -28.98
C TYR A 1 8.52 -6.04 -28.07
N VAL A 2 8.51 -6.52 -26.82
CA VAL A 2 7.54 -6.16 -25.78
C VAL A 2 8.31 -5.67 -24.55
N VAL A 3 7.89 -4.57 -23.92
CA VAL A 3 8.51 -4.01 -22.72
C VAL A 3 7.48 -3.95 -21.59
N CYS A 4 7.78 -4.58 -20.46
CA CYS A 4 6.87 -4.74 -19.32
C CYS A 4 7.54 -4.31 -18.00
N LEU A 5 8.22 -3.16 -17.97
CA LEU A 5 8.94 -2.67 -16.78
C LEU A 5 8.18 -1.60 -15.98
N SER A 6 6.87 -1.45 -16.21
CA SER A 6 6.01 -0.47 -15.53
C SER A 6 6.63 0.93 -15.52
N SER A 7 6.74 1.57 -14.37
CA SER A 7 7.33 2.90 -14.15
C SER A 7 8.77 3.01 -14.63
N TYR A 8 9.53 1.92 -14.77
CA TYR A 8 10.90 1.93 -15.30
C TYR A 8 10.96 1.90 -16.84
N THR A 9 9.84 1.69 -17.53
CA THR A 9 9.77 1.66 -19.02
C THR A 9 10.35 2.92 -19.67
N PRO A 10 10.04 4.15 -19.23
CA PRO A 10 10.62 5.36 -19.83
C PRO A 10 12.16 5.40 -19.71
N LYS A 11 12.73 4.91 -18.60
CA LYS A 11 14.18 4.85 -18.40
C LYS A 11 14.86 3.88 -19.36
N LEU A 12 14.23 2.74 -19.66
CA LEU A 12 14.76 1.77 -20.62
C LEU A 12 14.74 2.29 -22.05
N LEU A 13 13.67 3.01 -22.43
CA LEU A 13 13.42 3.43 -23.81
C LEU A 13 14.07 4.76 -24.19
N ALA A 14 14.38 5.62 -23.20
CA ALA A 14 15.00 6.92 -23.43
C ALA A 14 16.27 6.90 -24.31
N PRO A 15 17.23 5.96 -24.15
CA PRO A 15 18.45 5.92 -24.96
C PRO A 15 18.22 5.70 -26.46
N ILE A 16 17.07 5.16 -26.86
CA ILE A 16 16.72 4.92 -28.27
C ILE A 16 15.68 5.93 -28.80
N GLY A 17 15.42 7.01 -28.06
CA GLY A 17 14.52 8.09 -28.48
C GLY A 17 13.03 7.74 -28.44
N VAL A 18 12.65 6.65 -27.75
CA VAL A 18 11.25 6.25 -27.62
C VAL A 18 10.68 6.76 -26.29
N SER A 19 9.62 7.56 -26.39
CA SER A 19 8.89 8.10 -25.24
C SER A 19 7.85 7.12 -24.71
N ALA A 20 7.70 7.05 -23.39
CA ALA A 20 6.60 6.37 -22.71
C ALA A 20 6.03 7.28 -21.62
N LEU A 21 4.71 7.55 -21.67
CA LEU A 21 4.01 8.44 -20.73
C LEU A 21 3.58 7.68 -19.47
N VAL A 22 4.56 7.17 -18.73
CA VAL A 22 4.35 6.46 -17.45
C VAL A 22 5.18 7.13 -16.37
N TYR A 23 4.58 7.41 -15.21
CA TYR A 23 5.28 7.98 -14.06
C TYR A 23 4.91 7.20 -12.79
N PRO A 24 5.88 6.88 -11.92
CA PRO A 24 5.62 6.14 -10.68
C PRO A 24 4.76 6.93 -9.71
N ALA A 25 3.73 6.27 -9.17
CA ALA A 25 2.98 6.76 -8.02
C ALA A 25 3.23 5.81 -6.86
N LYS A 26 3.99 6.26 -5.87
CA LYS A 26 4.38 5.45 -4.74
C LYS A 26 3.18 5.15 -3.85
N GLY A 27 2.89 3.86 -3.69
CA GLY A 27 1.88 3.36 -2.77
C GLY A 27 2.47 2.97 -1.42
N TYR A 28 1.67 3.07 -0.36
CA TYR A 28 2.00 2.56 0.97
C TYR A 28 0.99 1.49 1.38
N SER A 29 1.47 0.47 2.08
CA SER A 29 0.61 -0.48 2.78
C SER A 29 1.19 -0.85 4.14
N VAL A 30 0.30 -1.27 5.05
CA VAL A 30 0.66 -1.95 6.29
C VAL A 30 -0.02 -3.31 6.31
N THR A 31 0.66 -4.29 6.88
CA THR A 31 0.11 -5.61 7.17
C THR A 31 0.14 -5.83 8.66
N LEU A 32 -1.00 -6.21 9.21
CA LEU A 32 -1.20 -6.45 10.63
C LEU A 32 -1.66 -7.91 10.82
N GLY A 33 -1.22 -8.56 11.88
CA GLY A 33 -1.79 -9.84 12.28
C GLY A 33 -3.23 -9.67 12.75
N ILE A 34 -4.09 -10.65 12.50
CA ILE A 34 -5.45 -10.69 13.06
C ILE A 34 -5.41 -11.47 14.38
N VAL A 35 -5.82 -10.82 15.46
CA VAL A 35 -5.84 -11.36 16.81
C VAL A 35 -7.20 -11.99 17.13
N ASP A 36 -8.29 -11.32 16.73
CA ASP A 36 -9.66 -11.84 16.84
C ASP A 36 -10.28 -12.02 15.44
N PRO A 37 -10.28 -13.25 14.90
CA PRO A 37 -10.85 -13.56 13.59
C PRO A 37 -12.33 -13.23 13.43
N ALA A 38 -13.11 -13.18 14.52
CA ALA A 38 -14.55 -12.91 14.49
C ALA A 38 -14.86 -11.42 14.41
N ALA A 39 -13.96 -10.57 14.93
CA ALA A 39 -14.05 -9.11 14.85
C ALA A 39 -13.31 -8.52 13.64
N ALA A 40 -12.54 -9.32 12.89
CA ALA A 40 -11.87 -8.91 11.67
C ALA A 40 -12.75 -9.07 10.41
N PRO A 41 -12.53 -8.27 9.35
CA PRO A 41 -13.37 -8.32 8.17
C PRO A 41 -13.15 -9.62 7.40
N THR A 42 -14.24 -10.23 6.91
CA THR A 42 -14.20 -11.43 6.06
C THR A 42 -14.22 -11.12 4.56
N VAL A 43 -14.50 -9.87 4.22
CA VAL A 43 -14.52 -9.34 2.84
C VAL A 43 -13.64 -8.09 2.75
N SER A 44 -13.29 -7.69 1.54
CA SER A 44 -12.58 -6.41 1.36
C SER A 44 -13.52 -5.24 1.63
N ILE A 45 -13.00 -4.22 2.31
CA ILE A 45 -13.74 -3.00 2.66
C ILE A 45 -13.01 -1.81 2.05
N THR A 46 -13.74 -0.90 1.43
CA THR A 46 -13.24 0.39 0.97
C THR A 46 -13.81 1.51 1.83
N ASP A 47 -12.94 2.26 2.49
CA ASP A 47 -13.28 3.53 3.11
C ASP A 47 -13.07 4.65 2.07
N ASP A 48 -14.16 5.07 1.44
CA ASP A 48 -14.11 6.10 0.41
C ASP A 48 -13.75 7.49 0.98
N ALA A 49 -14.13 7.77 2.23
CA ALA A 49 -13.86 9.07 2.87
C ALA A 49 -12.36 9.26 3.14
N LYS A 50 -11.65 8.16 3.42
CA LYS A 50 -10.21 8.16 3.66
C LYS A 50 -9.38 7.62 2.49
N LYS A 51 -10.04 7.16 1.43
CA LYS A 51 -9.44 6.52 0.25
C LYS A 51 -8.55 5.34 0.62
N MET A 52 -9.03 4.49 1.54
CA MET A 52 -8.30 3.31 1.99
C MET A 52 -9.04 2.02 1.66
N VAL A 53 -8.29 0.93 1.56
CA VAL A 53 -8.80 -0.42 1.34
C VAL A 53 -8.23 -1.33 2.41
N PHE A 54 -9.10 -2.13 3.01
CA PHE A 54 -8.78 -3.19 3.97
C PHE A 54 -9.04 -4.53 3.31
N THR A 55 -8.04 -5.42 3.34
CA THR A 55 -8.12 -6.73 2.68
C THR A 55 -7.58 -7.79 3.62
N ARG A 56 -8.42 -8.76 3.98
CA ARG A 56 -7.98 -9.93 4.74
C ARG A 56 -7.25 -10.91 3.82
N LEU A 57 -6.06 -11.33 4.26
CA LEU A 57 -5.17 -12.26 3.59
C LEU A 57 -4.86 -13.42 4.55
N GLY A 58 -5.84 -14.31 4.75
CA GLY A 58 -5.77 -15.38 5.74
C GLY A 58 -5.91 -14.85 7.17
N ASP A 59 -4.84 -14.98 7.95
CA ASP A 59 -4.70 -14.50 9.33
C ASP A 59 -4.12 -13.08 9.43
N ARG A 60 -4.02 -12.37 8.31
CA ARG A 60 -3.49 -11.01 8.24
C ARG A 60 -4.49 -10.04 7.64
N LEU A 61 -4.43 -8.79 8.07
CA LEU A 61 -5.13 -7.67 7.46
C LEU A 61 -4.13 -6.76 6.76
N ARG A 62 -4.31 -6.56 5.45
CA ARG A 62 -3.56 -5.55 4.69
C ARG A 62 -4.38 -4.29 4.51
N VAL A 63 -3.77 -3.15 4.78
CA VAL A 63 -4.37 -1.82 4.62
C VAL A 63 -3.52 -1.00 3.67
N ALA A 64 -4.14 -0.41 2.66
CA ALA A 64 -3.50 0.47 1.69
C ALA A 64 -4.38 1.71 1.45
N GLY A 65 -3.80 2.81 0.94
CA GLY A 65 -4.62 3.97 0.59
C GLY A 65 -3.92 5.30 0.35
N THR A 66 -2.60 5.39 0.52
CA THR A 66 -1.88 6.63 0.20
C THR A 66 -1.05 6.46 -1.07
N ALA A 67 -1.11 7.50 -1.91
CA ALA A 67 -0.27 7.67 -3.07
C ALA A 67 0.64 8.90 -2.87
N GLU A 68 1.87 8.81 -3.36
CA GLU A 68 2.87 9.87 -3.30
C GLU A 68 3.62 9.95 -4.63
N LEU A 69 3.78 11.16 -5.17
CA LEU A 69 4.62 11.42 -6.33
C LEU A 69 6.01 11.85 -5.86
N SER A 70 6.87 10.87 -5.57
CA SER A 70 8.24 11.07 -5.08
C SER A 70 9.30 10.44 -5.99
N GLY A 71 8.99 10.34 -7.29
CA GLY A 71 9.83 9.68 -8.28
C GLY A 71 10.01 8.21 -7.96
N TYR A 72 11.26 7.75 -7.87
CA TYR A 72 11.59 6.34 -7.64
C TYR A 72 12.03 6.06 -6.19
N ASN A 73 11.76 6.98 -5.26
CA ASN A 73 12.12 6.80 -3.85
C ASN A 73 11.21 5.74 -3.19
N LEU A 74 11.82 4.67 -2.66
CA LEU A 74 11.16 3.57 -1.96
C LEU A 74 11.28 3.65 -0.42
N GLU A 75 11.82 4.74 0.13
CA GLU A 75 11.94 4.93 1.57
C GLU A 75 10.56 5.03 2.24
N LEU A 76 10.40 4.36 3.38
CA LEU A 76 9.16 4.49 4.14
C LEU A 76 9.05 5.90 4.72
N ASN A 77 7.82 6.44 4.71
CA ASN A 77 7.49 7.70 5.36
C ASN A 77 6.72 7.34 6.65
N PRO A 78 7.32 7.51 7.85
CA PRO A 78 6.72 7.10 9.10
C PRO A 78 5.32 7.67 9.32
N VAL A 79 5.10 8.93 8.96
CA VAL A 79 3.80 9.62 9.13
C VAL A 79 2.70 8.94 8.31
N ARG A 80 3.01 8.53 7.07
CA ARG A 80 2.06 7.82 6.21
C ARG A 80 1.82 6.39 6.71
N CYS A 81 2.86 5.70 7.14
CA CYS A 81 2.79 4.36 7.71
C CYS A 81 1.92 4.33 8.96
N GLU A 82 2.20 5.20 9.92
CA GLU A 82 1.44 5.34 11.17
C GLU A 82 -0.03 5.73 10.91
N ALA A 83 -0.28 6.55 9.88
CA ALA A 83 -1.65 6.88 9.49
C ALA A 83 -2.44 5.64 9.07
N LEU A 84 -1.84 4.70 8.33
CA LEU A 84 -2.52 3.45 7.95
C LEU A 84 -2.82 2.57 9.18
N THR A 85 -1.84 2.39 10.06
CA THR A 85 -1.99 1.60 11.31
C THR A 85 -3.06 2.19 12.21
N ARG A 86 -3.04 3.51 12.42
CA ARG A 86 -4.05 4.21 13.24
C ARG A 86 -5.46 3.99 12.69
N ARG A 87 -5.63 4.07 11.37
CA ARG A 87 -6.94 3.88 10.73
C ARG A 87 -7.44 2.44 10.81
N ALA A 88 -6.54 1.46 10.70
CA ALA A 88 -6.88 0.07 10.96
C ALA A 88 -7.37 -0.11 12.41
N ASN A 89 -6.68 0.50 13.38
CA ASN A 89 -7.08 0.46 14.78
C ASN A 89 -8.43 1.15 15.04
N GLU A 90 -8.72 2.26 14.36
CA GLU A 90 -10.02 2.96 14.47
C GLU A 90 -11.20 2.06 14.05
N TRP A 91 -11.00 1.17 13.07
CA TRP A 91 -12.04 0.29 12.56
C TRP A 91 -12.15 -1.04 13.31
N PHE A 92 -11.01 -1.64 13.66
CA PHE A 92 -10.95 -3.04 14.12
C PHE A 92 -10.41 -3.18 15.55
N GLY A 93 -9.90 -2.11 16.16
CA GLY A 93 -9.41 -2.10 17.54
C GLY A 93 -8.47 -3.28 17.84
N ASP A 94 -8.73 -3.95 18.95
CA ASP A 94 -7.94 -5.09 19.44
C ASP A 94 -8.01 -6.35 18.55
N ALA A 95 -8.83 -6.35 17.49
CA ALA A 95 -8.89 -7.47 16.55
C ALA A 95 -7.64 -7.57 15.65
N VAL A 96 -6.80 -6.53 15.62
CA VAL A 96 -5.57 -6.49 14.82
C VAL A 96 -4.35 -6.12 15.65
N ASP A 97 -3.22 -6.77 15.39
CA ASP A 97 -1.95 -6.50 16.08
C ASP A 97 -1.27 -5.27 15.49
N ILE A 98 -1.50 -4.11 16.12
CA ILE A 98 -0.86 -2.85 15.76
C ILE A 98 0.56 -2.69 16.33
N LYS A 99 1.03 -3.61 17.19
CA LYS A 99 2.36 -3.53 17.82
C LYS A 99 3.46 -4.05 16.91
N HIS A 100 3.11 -4.95 15.98
CA HIS A 100 4.05 -5.52 15.01
C HIS A 100 3.63 -5.23 13.56
N PRO A 101 3.57 -3.95 13.13
CA PRO A 101 3.17 -3.61 11.78
C PRO A 101 4.27 -3.91 10.77
N GLU A 102 3.90 -4.59 9.66
CA GLU A 102 4.78 -4.77 8.51
C GLU A 102 4.46 -3.72 7.45
N TYR A 103 5.32 -2.71 7.35
CA TYR A 103 5.16 -1.63 6.37
C TYR A 103 5.82 -1.95 5.02
N TRP A 104 5.21 -1.48 3.94
CA TRP A 104 5.73 -1.66 2.59
C TRP A 104 5.42 -0.44 1.70
N THR A 105 6.33 -0.14 0.77
CA THR A 105 6.05 0.76 -0.37
C THR A 105 6.45 0.13 -1.68
N GLY A 106 5.82 0.59 -2.76
CA GLY A 106 6.18 0.26 -4.13
C GLY A 106 5.69 1.32 -5.11
N LEU A 107 6.05 1.14 -6.39
CA LEU A 107 5.80 2.08 -7.49
C LEU A 107 4.91 1.49 -8.58
#